data_AF-A0A0D6B8Z5-F1
#
_entry.id   AF-A0A0D6B8Z5-F1
#
_cell.length_a   1.000
_cell.length_b   1.000
_cell.length_c   1.000
_cell.angle_alpha   90.00
_cell.angle_beta   90.00
_cell.angle_gamma   90.00
#
_symmetry.space_group_name_H-M   'P 1'
#
loop_
_entity.id
_entity.type
_entity.pdbx_description
1 polymer ?
#
loop_
_entity_poly.entity_id
_entity_poly.type
_entity_poly.pdbx_seq_one_letter_code
_entity_poly.pdbx_strand_id
1 'polypeptide(L)'
;MPTLPEASSVIAITGTDFPAPVVASIIEDAALMAGVCIAPYEPARQAAIVKWLAAHLIASTNGAAGTGAGSLTSMSLGDASETYAKAALTGEGLRATHFGQQALLLDTLGGLARLGRPRASAEVI
;
A
#
# COMPACT_ATOMS: atom_id res chain seq x y z
N MET A 1 7.66 8.97 -16.56
CA MET A 1 7.83 7.81 -15.67
C MET A 1 8.26 8.35 -14.31
N PRO A 2 7.57 8.03 -13.20
CA PRO A 2 7.97 8.46 -11.87
C PRO A 2 9.38 7.97 -11.58
N THR A 3 10.18 8.78 -10.90
CA THR A 3 11.48 8.33 -10.36
C THR A 3 11.18 7.28 -9.29
N LEU A 4 11.64 6.05 -9.50
CA LEU A 4 11.41 4.95 -8.55
C LEU A 4 12.32 5.14 -7.33
N PRO A 5 11.81 4.88 -6.11
CA PRO A 5 12.64 4.85 -4.92
C PRO A 5 13.60 3.66 -4.93
N GLU A 6 14.74 3.81 -4.27
CA GLU A 6 15.70 2.72 -4.07
C GLU A 6 15.13 1.63 -3.14
N ALA A 7 15.39 0.36 -3.46
CA ALA A 7 14.95 -0.78 -2.65
C ALA A 7 15.45 -0.69 -1.19
N SER A 8 16.67 -0.19 -0.98
CA SER A 8 17.26 0.03 0.34
C SER A 8 16.41 0.97 1.21
N SER A 9 15.77 1.98 0.62
CA SER A 9 14.94 2.93 1.36
C SER A 9 13.63 2.31 1.85
N VAL A 10 13.07 1.37 1.08
CA VAL A 10 11.86 0.62 1.45
C VAL A 10 12.18 -0.44 2.49
N ILE A 11 13.32 -1.13 2.35
CA ILE A 11 13.81 -2.09 3.35
C ILE A 11 14.02 -1.40 4.69
N ALA A 12 14.67 -0.23 4.70
CA ALA A 12 14.95 0.52 5.92
C ALA A 12 13.70 0.90 6.72
N ILE A 13 12.58 1.21 6.06
CA ILE A 13 11.33 1.61 6.74
C ILE A 13 10.44 0.42 7.09
N THR A 14 10.55 -0.69 6.37
CA THR A 14 9.71 -1.89 6.59
C THR A 14 10.35 -2.90 7.52
N GLY A 15 11.69 -2.94 7.61
CA GLY A 15 12.41 -4.00 8.31
C GLY A 15 12.22 -5.38 7.67
N THR A 16 11.87 -5.44 6.38
CA THR A 16 11.63 -6.70 5.68
C THR A 16 12.91 -7.48 5.42
N ASP A 17 12.84 -8.80 5.51
CA ASP A 17 13.92 -9.72 5.14
C ASP A 17 13.93 -10.06 3.64
N PHE A 18 13.03 -9.45 2.86
CA PHE A 18 13.00 -9.67 1.41
C PHE A 18 14.31 -9.22 0.75
N PRO A 19 14.84 -10.04 -0.18
CA PRO A 19 16.03 -9.66 -0.91
C PRO A 19 15.72 -8.45 -1.81
N ALA A 20 16.72 -7.58 -2.02
CA ALA A 20 16.56 -6.34 -2.77
C ALA A 20 15.86 -6.49 -4.15
N PRO A 21 16.08 -7.56 -4.94
CA PRO A 21 15.35 -7.77 -6.20
C PRO A 21 13.82 -7.94 -6.02
N VAL A 22 13.38 -8.57 -4.93
CA VAL A 22 11.94 -8.74 -4.62
C VAL A 22 11.34 -7.40 -4.19
N VAL A 23 12.08 -6.61 -3.42
CA VAL A 23 11.61 -5.26 -3.05
C VAL A 23 11.53 -4.36 -4.28
N ALA A 24 12.47 -4.48 -5.21
CA ALA A 24 12.45 -3.73 -6.47
C ALA A 24 11.21 -4.07 -7.32
N SER A 25 10.85 -5.35 -7.46
CA SER A 25 9.63 -5.72 -8.20
C SER A 25 8.37 -5.17 -7.52
N ILE A 26 8.31 -5.17 -6.19
CA ILE A 26 7.16 -4.59 -5.47
C ILE A 26 7.08 -3.06 -5.66
N ILE A 27 8.22 -2.38 -5.76
CA ILE A 27 8.28 -0.95 -6.07
C ILE A 27 7.73 -0.67 -7.47
N GLU A 28 8.10 -1.51 -8.46
CA GLU A 28 7.58 -1.41 -9.83
C GLU A 28 6.06 -1.62 -9.86
N ASP A 29 5.56 -2.64 -9.18
CA ASP A 29 4.12 -2.90 -9.06
C ASP A 29 3.39 -1.73 -8.40
N ALA A 30 3.94 -1.18 -7.31
CA ALA A 30 3.39 -0.01 -6.64
C ALA A 30 3.31 1.21 -7.58
N ALA A 31 4.34 1.44 -8.40
CA ALA A 31 4.36 2.51 -9.38
C ALA A 31 3.30 2.31 -10.48
N LEU A 32 3.11 1.07 -10.95
CA LEU A 32 2.08 0.73 -11.93
C LEU A 32 0.66 0.97 -11.36
N MET A 33 0.42 0.52 -10.13
CA MET A 33 -0.86 0.72 -9.44
C MET A 33 -1.16 2.21 -9.25
N ALA A 34 -0.18 2.98 -8.77
CA ALA A 34 -0.34 4.39 -8.46
C ALA A 34 -0.31 5.33 -9.68
N GLY A 35 0.15 4.86 -10.85
CA GLY A 35 0.59 5.69 -11.96
C GLY A 35 -0.37 6.81 -12.37
N VAL A 36 -1.66 6.51 -12.54
CA VAL A 36 -2.68 7.51 -12.91
C VAL A 36 -2.96 8.48 -11.76
N CYS A 37 -2.90 8.00 -10.51
CA CYS A 37 -3.19 8.81 -9.33
C CYS A 37 -2.06 9.80 -9.03
N ILE A 38 -0.82 9.44 -9.33
CA ILE A 38 0.36 10.24 -8.97
C ILE A 38 0.91 11.09 -10.10
N ALA A 39 0.48 10.86 -11.35
CA ALA A 39 0.95 11.60 -12.53
C ALA A 39 0.92 13.14 -12.39
N PRO A 40 -0.08 13.76 -11.70
CA PRO A 40 -0.11 15.21 -11.55
C PRO A 40 0.93 15.79 -10.57
N TYR A 41 1.57 14.97 -9.73
CA TYR A 41 2.50 15.45 -8.72
C TYR A 41 3.92 15.64 -9.26
N GLU A 42 4.74 16.41 -8.54
CA GLU A 42 6.17 16.52 -8.80
C GLU A 42 6.92 15.18 -8.56
N PRO A 43 8.05 14.93 -9.26
CA PRO A 43 8.75 13.64 -9.19
C PRO A 43 9.14 13.21 -7.77
N ALA A 44 9.54 14.16 -6.91
CA ALA A 44 9.89 13.87 -5.52
C ALA A 44 8.70 13.31 -4.72
N ARG A 45 7.50 13.88 -4.93
CA ARG A 45 6.27 13.41 -4.30
C ARG A 45 5.81 12.07 -4.89
N GLN A 46 5.94 11.88 -6.20
CA GLN A 46 5.67 10.58 -6.85
C GLN A 46 6.53 9.47 -6.23
N ALA A 47 7.84 9.70 -6.11
CA ALA A 47 8.77 8.75 -5.50
C ALA A 47 8.41 8.44 -4.03
N ALA A 48 8.06 9.46 -3.25
CA ALA A 48 7.64 9.30 -1.87
C ALA A 48 6.35 8.46 -1.76
N ILE A 49 5.35 8.73 -2.59
CA ILE A 49 4.10 7.98 -2.61
C ILE A 49 4.37 6.50 -2.97
N VAL A 50 5.16 6.24 -4.01
CA VAL A 50 5.51 4.87 -4.42
C VAL A 50 6.27 4.14 -3.29
N LYS A 51 7.19 4.82 -2.60
CA LYS A 51 7.92 4.24 -1.45
C LYS A 51 6.98 3.77 -0.34
N TRP A 52 6.05 4.64 0.07
CA TRP A 52 5.10 4.31 1.14
C TRP A 52 4.06 3.28 0.70
N LEU A 53 3.65 3.30 -0.57
CA LEU A 53 2.77 2.28 -1.13
C LEU A 53 3.45 0.91 -1.20
N ALA A 54 4.70 0.84 -1.67
CA ALA A 54 5.47 -0.40 -1.67
C ALA A 54 5.67 -0.95 -0.24
N ALA A 55 5.95 -0.07 0.72
CA ALA A 55 6.03 -0.45 2.13
C ALA A 55 4.69 -0.97 2.68
N HIS A 56 3.57 -0.38 2.26
CA HIS A 56 2.24 -0.91 2.58
C HIS A 56 2.04 -2.31 2.00
N LEU A 57 2.38 -2.54 0.73
CA LEU A 57 2.26 -3.85 0.09
C LEU A 57 3.09 -4.91 0.83
N ILE A 58 4.33 -4.58 1.19
CA ILE A 58 5.21 -5.47 1.97
C ILE A 58 4.62 -5.75 3.34
N ALA A 59 4.17 -4.73 4.07
CA ALA A 59 3.59 -4.92 5.41
C ALA A 59 2.28 -5.73 5.38
N SER A 60 1.47 -5.52 4.34
CA SER A 60 0.19 -6.22 4.15
C SER A 60 0.36 -7.65 3.63
N THR A 61 1.50 -7.98 3.02
CA THR A 61 1.86 -9.35 2.59
C THR A 61 2.63 -10.12 3.66
N ASN A 62 3.45 -9.45 4.47
CA ASN A 62 4.28 -10.09 5.49
C ASN A 62 3.61 -10.31 6.84
N GLY A 63 2.46 -9.68 7.12
CA GLY A 63 1.76 -9.88 8.39
C GLY A 63 2.71 -9.69 9.57
N ALA A 64 3.12 -8.44 9.84
CA ALA A 64 3.91 -8.04 11.02
C ALA A 64 4.74 -9.17 11.65
N ALA A 65 5.91 -9.46 11.08
CA ALA A 65 6.80 -10.56 11.48
C ALA A 65 6.30 -11.98 11.15
N GLY A 66 6.60 -12.44 9.93
CA GLY A 66 6.95 -13.85 9.68
C GLY A 66 5.85 -14.91 9.80
N THR A 67 4.57 -14.55 9.94
CA THR A 67 3.49 -15.54 10.07
C THR A 67 2.42 -15.47 8.99
N GLY A 68 2.57 -14.61 7.97
CA GLY A 68 1.70 -14.59 6.78
C GLY A 68 0.23 -14.22 7.08
N ALA A 69 -0.03 -13.71 8.28
CA ALA A 69 -1.36 -13.38 8.75
C ALA A 69 -1.56 -11.87 8.55
N GLY A 70 -2.48 -11.46 7.66
CA GLY A 70 -2.75 -10.05 7.36
C GLY A 70 -3.04 -9.21 8.60
N SER A 71 -3.12 -7.88 8.47
CA SER A 71 -3.33 -6.98 9.61
C SER A 71 -4.47 -7.45 10.52
N LEU A 72 -4.13 -7.83 11.75
CA LEU A 72 -5.07 -8.35 12.76
C LEU A 72 -6.11 -7.27 13.07
N THR A 73 -7.38 -7.53 12.77
CA THR A 73 -8.45 -6.53 13.00
C THR A 73 -9.19 -6.71 14.32
N SER A 74 -9.16 -7.91 14.90
CA SER A 74 -9.59 -8.16 16.28
C SER A 74 -8.97 -9.46 16.80
N MET A 75 -8.58 -9.49 18.07
CA MET A 75 -8.17 -10.69 18.78
C MET A 75 -9.15 -10.96 19.93
N SER A 76 -9.76 -12.14 19.94
CA SER A 76 -10.55 -12.67 21.05
C SER A 76 -9.82 -13.89 21.63
N LEU A 77 -9.71 -14.02 22.95
CA LEU A 77 -9.06 -15.17 23.59
C LEU A 77 -10.05 -15.89 24.52
N GLY A 78 -10.37 -17.14 24.16
CA GLY A 78 -11.47 -17.95 24.70
C GLY A 78 -12.10 -18.76 23.56
N ASP A 79 -13.40 -18.59 23.29
CA ASP A 79 -14.01 -18.72 21.95
C ASP A 79 -13.29 -17.78 20.96
N ALA A 80 -12.06 -18.14 20.63
CA ALA A 80 -11.11 -17.27 19.98
C ALA A 80 -11.38 -17.25 18.47
N SER A 81 -11.97 -16.15 17.99
CA SER A 81 -11.98 -15.83 16.57
C SER A 81 -10.93 -14.75 16.29
N GLU A 82 -9.98 -15.11 15.44
CA GLU A 82 -9.09 -14.15 14.80
C GLU A 82 -9.75 -13.75 13.48
N THR A 83 -10.25 -12.52 13.41
CA THR A 83 -10.71 -11.97 12.14
C THR A 83 -9.53 -11.23 11.51
N TYR A 84 -8.93 -11.88 10.53
CA TYR A 84 -8.04 -11.23 9.58
C TYR A 84 -8.90 -10.43 8.63
N ALA A 85 -8.70 -9.11 8.57
CA ALA A 85 -9.26 -8.40 7.44
C ALA A 85 -8.66 -9.01 6.18
N LYS A 86 -9.53 -9.31 5.20
CA LYS A 86 -9.15 -9.14 3.80
C LYS A 86 -8.88 -7.64 3.61
N ALA A 87 -7.77 -7.16 4.18
CA ALA A 87 -7.35 -5.77 4.03
C ALA A 87 -7.08 -5.61 2.54
N ALA A 88 -8.02 -4.99 1.83
CA ALA A 88 -7.83 -4.69 0.43
C ALA A 88 -6.48 -3.96 0.31
N LEU A 89 -5.58 -4.42 -0.55
CA LEU A 89 -4.25 -3.81 -0.73
C LEU A 89 -4.33 -2.38 -1.31
N THR A 90 -5.54 -1.88 -1.55
CA THR A 90 -5.86 -0.69 -2.32
C THR A 90 -7.04 0.06 -1.72
N GLY A 91 -7.18 1.34 -2.08
CA GLY A 91 -8.32 2.15 -1.69
C GLY A 91 -8.43 2.32 -0.18
N GLU A 92 -9.52 1.82 0.39
CA GLU A 92 -9.79 1.92 1.83
C GLU A 92 -8.79 1.14 2.68
N GLY A 93 -8.28 0.02 2.18
CA GLY A 93 -7.37 -0.82 2.95
C GLY A 93 -5.95 -0.25 3.06
N LEU A 94 -5.63 0.83 2.33
CA LEU A 94 -4.44 1.64 2.62
C LEU A 94 -4.48 2.23 4.03
N ARG A 95 -5.65 2.40 4.65
CA ARG A 95 -5.74 2.86 6.05
C ARG A 95 -5.30 1.81 7.07
N ALA A 96 -5.16 0.55 6.67
CA ALA A 96 -4.86 -0.56 7.58
C ALA A 96 -3.41 -0.57 8.11
N THR A 97 -2.48 0.11 7.45
CA THR A 97 -1.08 0.19 7.93
C THR A 97 -0.61 1.63 8.02
N HIS A 98 0.35 1.91 8.91
CA HIS A 98 1.00 3.22 9.00
C HIS A 98 1.54 3.67 7.63
N PHE A 99 2.13 2.76 6.87
CA PHE A 99 2.68 3.05 5.53
C PHE A 99 1.60 3.50 4.54
N GLY A 100 0.46 2.82 4.52
CA GLY A 100 -0.63 3.22 3.63
C GLY A 100 -1.27 4.54 4.05
N GLN A 101 -1.32 4.85 5.35
CA GLN A 101 -1.73 6.18 5.85
C GLN A 101 -0.77 7.29 5.40
N GLN A 102 0.55 7.04 5.40
CA GLN A 102 1.54 7.99 4.87
C GLN A 102 1.37 8.20 3.36
N ALA A 103 1.10 7.14 2.60
CA ALA A 103 0.82 7.25 1.18
C ALA A 103 -0.43 8.11 0.90
N LEU A 104 -1.51 7.90 1.67
CA LEU A 104 -2.74 8.70 1.57
C LEU A 104 -2.51 10.18 1.95
N LEU A 105 -1.69 10.46 2.95
CA LEU A 105 -1.36 11.82 3.37
C LEU A 105 -0.66 12.60 2.25
N LEU A 106 0.16 11.92 1.46
CA LEU A 106 0.91 12.53 0.35
C LEU A 106 0.07 12.68 -0.92
N ASP A 107 -0.97 11.87 -1.08
CA ASP A 107 -1.94 11.93 -2.17
C ASP A 107 -3.12 12.89 -1.87
N THR A 108 -2.85 14.19 -1.96
CA THR A 108 -3.82 15.25 -1.68
C THR A 108 -5.03 15.28 -2.63
N LEU A 109 -4.94 14.67 -3.81
CA LEU A 109 -6.01 14.52 -4.80
C LEU A 109 -6.90 13.30 -4.52
N GLY A 110 -6.48 12.40 -3.62
CA GLY A 110 -7.24 11.24 -3.18
C GLY A 110 -7.45 10.16 -4.25
N GLY A 111 -6.57 10.08 -5.25
CA GLY A 111 -6.62 9.03 -6.27
C GLY A 111 -6.41 7.63 -5.68
N LEU A 112 -5.44 7.48 -4.77
CA LEU A 112 -5.12 6.23 -4.10
C LEU A 112 -6.28 5.71 -3.24
N ALA A 113 -7.01 6.60 -2.56
CA ALA A 113 -8.19 6.23 -1.76
C ALA A 113 -9.33 5.64 -2.62
N ARG A 114 -9.33 5.93 -3.92
CA ARG A 114 -10.34 5.44 -4.88
C ARG A 114 -9.86 4.23 -5.68
N LEU A 115 -8.61 3.82 -5.51
CA LEU A 115 -7.99 2.74 -6.26
C LEU A 115 -8.74 1.42 -6.00
N GLY A 116 -9.04 0.68 -7.07
CA GLY A 116 -9.80 -0.58 -7.00
C GLY A 116 -11.32 -0.43 -6.86
N ARG A 117 -11.86 0.80 -6.72
CA ARG A 117 -13.32 1.01 -6.70
C ARG A 117 -13.86 1.13 -8.13
N PRO A 118 -14.96 0.43 -8.49
CA PRO A 118 -15.66 0.67 -9.74
C PRO A 118 -16.15 2.13 -9.77
N ARG A 119 -15.99 2.80 -10.92
CA ARG A 119 -16.50 4.17 -11.09
C ARG A 119 -18.04 4.10 -11.10
N ALA A 120 -18.68 4.92 -10.28
CA ALA A 120 -20.12 5.10 -10.38
C ALA A 120 -20.43 5.80 -11.70
N SER A 121 -21.20 5.15 -12.57
CA SER A 121 -21.81 5.77 -13.75
C SER A 121 -23.30 5.98 -13.46
N ALA A 122 -23.75 7.24 -13.50
CA ALA A 122 -25.17 7.54 -13.52
C ALA A 122 -25.59 7.64 -14.99
N GLU A 123 -26.40 6.69 -15.45
CA GLU A 123 -27.11 6.80 -16.72
C GLU A 123 -28.35 7.67 -16.47
N VAL A 124 -28.45 8.81 -17.16
CA VAL A 124 -29.63 9.67 -17.12
C VAL A 124 -30.61 9.10 -18.14
N ILE A 125 -31.73 8.57 -17.64
CA ILE A 125 -32.90 8.13 -18.44
C ILE A 125 -33.79 9.33 -18.73
#